data_AF-A0A978UQ76-F1
#
_entry.id   AF-A0A978UQ76-F1
#
_cell.length_a   1.000
_cell.length_b   1.000
_cell.length_c   1.000
_cell.angle_alpha   90.00
_cell.angle_beta   90.00
_cell.angle_gamma   90.00
#
_symmetry.space_group_name_H-M   'P 1'
#
loop_
_entity.id
_entity.type
_entity.pdbx_description
1 polymer ?
#
loop_
_entity_poly.entity_id
_entity_poly.type
_entity_poly.pdbx_seq_one_letter_code
_entity_poly.pdbx_strand_id
1 'polypeptide(L)'
;MADMILKRSLLFSLIAIIILALASCSHGLKLNQTQKSQPLSLSPTSAILNYHGGPLLTSSSTINVYLVWYGSFSLNDRTTINDFFNSFDPSKTSFPRQGPPTVSKWWETSRAYKDSAGKTVPTSVRVAKQISDIYSLGKNIKRAQISSFVVNKIEKKVLPLDSNGIYLVLTAKDVIVERFCMGSCGFHDSIVLSTTSKVVVAHVGDPSVQCPGLCAWPYAVPAYGPPGQALVAPNGVGTDGLVINIATILAGSATNPFKNGYYQGDALAPLEEQELILDFLGIWLSIG
;
A
#
# COMPACT_ATOMS: atom_id res chain seq x y z
N MET A 1 59.41 39.10 3.91
CA MET A 1 59.60 38.31 5.16
C MET A 1 58.27 38.07 5.90
N ALA A 2 57.36 39.05 5.97
CA ALA A 2 56.05 38.92 6.62
C ALA A 2 55.09 37.89 5.96
N ASP A 3 55.03 37.82 4.63
CA ASP A 3 54.15 36.87 3.91
C ASP A 3 54.47 35.39 4.15
N MET A 4 55.76 35.08 4.34
CA MET A 4 56.21 33.71 4.60
C MET A 4 55.86 33.26 6.03
N ILE A 5 55.79 34.20 6.98
CA ILE A 5 55.43 33.93 8.37
C ILE A 5 53.92 33.70 8.49
N LEU A 6 53.11 34.49 7.76
CA LEU A 6 51.65 34.35 7.76
C LEU A 6 51.18 33.02 7.15
N LYS A 7 51.78 32.60 6.03
CA LYS A 7 51.48 31.29 5.41
C LYS A 7 51.88 30.11 6.28
N ARG A 8 52.99 30.21 7.02
CA ARG A 8 53.41 29.17 7.98
C ARG A 8 52.42 29.07 9.14
N SER A 9 51.97 30.19 9.69
CA SER A 9 50.97 30.24 10.76
C SER A 9 49.63 29.60 10.35
N LEU A 10 49.15 29.88 9.14
CA LEU A 10 47.91 29.30 8.61
C LEU A 10 48.03 27.79 8.35
N LEU A 11 49.20 27.31 7.92
CA LEU A 11 49.44 25.88 7.72
C LEU A 11 49.47 25.11 9.06
N PHE A 12 50.07 25.68 10.10
CA PHE A 12 50.06 25.08 11.44
C PHE A 12 48.64 25.06 12.05
N SER A 13 47.84 26.11 11.85
CA SER A 13 46.44 26.12 12.27
C SER A 13 45.59 25.08 11.52
N LEU A 14 45.80 24.88 10.22
CA LEU A 14 45.09 23.85 9.46
C LEU A 14 45.45 22.43 9.90
N ILE A 15 46.74 22.17 10.18
CA ILE A 15 47.20 20.86 10.65
C ILE A 15 46.67 20.57 12.07
N ALA A 16 46.60 21.57 12.96
CA ALA A 16 46.01 21.42 14.28
C ALA A 16 44.51 21.08 14.24
N ILE A 17 43.75 21.66 13.30
CA ILE A 17 42.32 21.35 13.11
C ILE A 17 42.11 19.93 12.58
N ILE A 18 42.98 19.46 11.67
CA ILE A 18 42.91 18.09 11.13
C ILE A 18 43.27 17.04 12.20
N ILE A 19 44.24 17.32 13.08
CA ILE A 19 44.60 16.43 14.20
C ILE A 19 43.49 16.38 15.26
N LEU A 20 42.78 17.49 15.52
CA LEU A 20 41.62 17.50 16.41
C LEU A 20 40.43 16.71 15.84
N ALA A 21 40.25 16.68 14.52
CA ALA A 21 39.19 15.91 13.86
C ALA A 21 39.45 14.39 13.81
N LEU A 22 40.71 13.95 13.92
CA LEU A 22 41.10 12.54 13.91
C LEU A 22 41.36 11.94 15.30
N ALA A 23 41.43 12.78 16.34
CA ALA A 23 41.63 12.36 17.73
C ALA A 23 40.33 12.08 18.51
N SER A 24 39.20 11.86 17.82
CA SER A 24 38.00 11.26 18.45
C SER A 24 38.23 9.76 18.69
N CYS A 25 39.18 9.45 19.57
CA CYS A 25 39.34 8.15 20.18
C CYS A 25 38.11 7.88 21.06
N SER A 26 37.32 6.89 20.66
CA SER A 26 37.06 5.70 21.47
C SER A 26 37.03 5.90 22.98
N HIS A 27 36.00 6.57 23.50
CA HIS A 27 35.55 6.35 24.88
C HIS A 27 34.35 5.42 24.86
N GLY A 28 34.64 4.12 24.77
CA GLY A 28 33.68 3.07 25.08
C GLY A 28 33.37 3.09 26.57
N LEU A 29 32.28 3.74 26.96
CA LEU A 29 31.60 3.46 28.23
C LEU A 29 31.01 2.05 28.13
N LYS A 30 31.69 1.07 28.74
CA LYS A 30 31.12 -0.24 29.06
C LYS A 30 30.01 -0.05 30.09
N LEU A 31 28.78 0.14 29.63
CA LEU A 31 27.59 -0.20 30.42
C LEU A 31 27.36 -1.71 30.24
N ASN A 32 27.69 -2.47 31.28
CA ASN A 32 27.23 -3.84 31.45
C ASN A 32 25.71 -3.78 31.68
N GLN A 33 24.94 -3.71 30.60
CA GLN A 33 23.52 -4.04 30.62
C GLN A 33 23.32 -5.23 29.71
N THR A 34 23.03 -6.37 30.33
CA THR A 34 22.31 -7.49 29.73
C THR A 34 20.92 -7.00 29.31
N GLN A 35 20.88 -6.21 28.25
CA GLN A 35 19.65 -5.77 27.64
C GLN A 35 19.28 -6.83 26.60
N LYS A 36 18.46 -7.77 27.05
CA LYS A 36 17.65 -8.65 26.20
C LYS A 36 17.04 -7.75 25.12
N SER A 37 17.44 -7.97 23.86
CA SER A 37 16.97 -7.22 22.70
C SER A 37 15.45 -7.36 22.58
N GLN A 38 14.73 -6.44 23.22
CA GLN A 38 13.32 -6.23 22.95
C GLN A 38 13.27 -5.53 21.58
N PRO A 39 12.54 -6.08 20.60
CA PRO A 39 12.30 -5.35 19.36
C PRO A 39 11.63 -4.04 19.73
N LEU A 40 12.09 -2.94 19.11
CA LEU A 40 11.47 -1.63 19.23
C LEU A 40 10.06 -1.78 18.63
N SER A 41 9.09 -2.08 19.49
CA SER A 41 7.68 -2.06 19.16
C SER A 41 7.32 -0.60 18.89
N LEU A 42 7.45 -0.18 17.63
CA LEU A 42 6.48 0.77 17.10
C LEU A 42 5.15 0.01 17.13
N SER A 43 4.50 -0.03 18.31
CA SER A 43 3.07 -0.28 18.35
C SER A 43 2.49 0.96 17.67
N PRO A 44 1.99 0.87 16.42
CA PRO A 44 1.12 1.92 15.95
C PRO A 44 0.02 2.02 17.00
N THR A 45 -0.17 3.22 17.54
CA THR A 45 -1.34 3.51 18.35
C THR A 45 -2.52 3.02 17.51
N SER A 46 -3.32 2.06 18.01
CA SER A 46 -4.48 1.55 17.25
C SER A 46 -5.28 2.77 16.81
N ALA A 47 -5.21 3.01 15.50
CA ALA A 47 -5.73 4.21 14.89
C ALA A 47 -7.22 3.95 14.66
N ILE A 48 -8.03 4.15 15.71
CA ILE A 48 -9.49 4.04 15.64
C ILE A 48 -10.02 4.89 14.49
N LEU A 49 -10.44 4.27 13.39
CA LEU A 49 -11.06 4.99 12.28
C LEU A 49 -12.43 5.53 12.70
N ASN A 50 -12.63 6.84 12.62
CA ASN A 50 -13.91 7.46 12.95
C ASN A 50 -14.85 7.41 11.75
N TYR A 51 -16.14 7.20 12.00
CA TYR A 51 -17.17 7.29 10.97
C TYR A 51 -17.66 8.73 10.80
N HIS A 52 -17.71 9.20 9.56
CA HIS A 52 -18.06 10.58 9.20
C HIS A 52 -19.39 10.71 8.44
N GLY A 53 -20.23 9.67 8.51
CA GLY A 53 -21.62 9.71 8.03
C GLY A 53 -21.82 9.44 6.54
N GLY A 54 -20.74 9.20 5.79
CA GLY A 54 -20.79 8.93 4.36
C GLY A 54 -21.09 7.47 3.99
N PRO A 55 -21.42 7.20 2.71
CA PRO A 55 -21.76 5.85 2.28
C PRO A 55 -20.53 4.93 2.29
N LEU A 56 -20.76 3.66 2.58
CA LEU A 56 -19.82 2.56 2.38
C LEU A 56 -20.28 1.68 1.19
N LEU A 57 -19.45 0.75 0.73
CA LEU A 57 -19.85 -0.23 -0.29
C LEU A 57 -20.72 -1.35 0.31
N THR A 58 -21.84 -0.98 0.90
CA THR A 58 -22.73 -1.90 1.63
C THR A 58 -23.95 -2.31 0.82
N SER A 59 -24.30 -1.63 -0.28
CA SER A 59 -25.64 -1.82 -0.88
C SER A 59 -25.86 -3.21 -1.53
N SER A 60 -24.78 -3.93 -1.86
CA SER A 60 -24.77 -5.32 -2.37
C SER A 60 -24.29 -6.32 -1.29
N SER A 61 -24.55 -7.62 -1.47
CA SER A 61 -23.98 -8.71 -0.64
C SER A 61 -22.56 -9.12 -1.05
N THR A 62 -22.07 -8.59 -2.17
CA THR A 62 -20.74 -8.87 -2.73
C THR A 62 -20.15 -7.61 -3.35
N ILE A 63 -18.87 -7.35 -3.09
CA ILE A 63 -18.10 -6.31 -3.79
C ILE A 63 -17.51 -6.92 -5.05
N ASN A 64 -17.84 -6.34 -6.20
CA ASN A 64 -17.24 -6.70 -7.48
C ASN A 64 -15.97 -5.91 -7.73
N VAL A 65 -14.88 -6.58 -8.07
CA VAL A 65 -13.64 -5.96 -8.52
C VAL A 65 -13.54 -6.09 -10.04
N TYR A 66 -13.37 -4.96 -10.71
CA TYR A 66 -13.08 -4.86 -12.14
C TYR A 66 -11.59 -4.60 -12.30
N LEU A 67 -10.84 -5.67 -12.56
CA LEU A 67 -9.38 -5.65 -12.54
C LEU A 67 -8.81 -5.23 -13.89
N VAL A 68 -7.97 -4.20 -13.90
CA VAL A 68 -7.27 -3.71 -15.09
C VAL A 68 -5.78 -3.95 -14.91
N TRP A 69 -5.21 -4.74 -15.82
CA TRP A 69 -3.76 -4.93 -15.96
C TRP A 69 -3.19 -3.89 -16.92
N TYR A 70 -2.63 -2.80 -16.38
CA TYR A 70 -2.04 -1.72 -17.19
C TYR A 70 -0.52 -1.91 -17.30
N GLY A 71 -0.07 -2.33 -18.49
CA GLY A 71 1.33 -2.65 -18.78
C GLY A 71 1.61 -4.15 -18.79
N SER A 72 2.90 -4.50 -18.75
CA SER A 72 3.39 -5.87 -18.89
C SER A 72 3.58 -6.54 -17.54
N PHE A 73 2.71 -7.50 -17.23
CA PHE A 73 2.80 -8.37 -16.06
C PHE A 73 3.22 -9.78 -16.48
N SER A 74 4.09 -10.43 -15.70
CA SER A 74 4.40 -11.83 -15.94
C SER A 74 3.18 -12.72 -15.65
N LEU A 75 3.18 -13.94 -16.20
CA LEU A 75 2.14 -14.91 -15.86
C LEU A 75 2.15 -15.23 -14.36
N ASN A 76 3.33 -15.32 -13.75
CA ASN A 76 3.48 -15.59 -12.33
C ASN A 76 2.82 -14.51 -11.47
N ASP A 77 3.10 -13.24 -11.76
CA ASP A 77 2.52 -12.11 -11.01
C ASP A 77 0.99 -12.09 -11.12
N ARG A 78 0.48 -12.33 -12.34
CA ARG A 78 -0.96 -12.43 -12.59
C ARG A 78 -1.59 -13.58 -11.81
N THR A 79 -0.96 -14.74 -11.79
CA THR A 79 -1.45 -15.91 -11.06
C THR A 79 -1.52 -15.62 -9.56
N THR A 80 -0.43 -15.14 -8.95
CA THR A 80 -0.40 -14.81 -7.51
C THR A 80 -1.48 -13.81 -7.12
N ILE A 81 -1.66 -12.73 -7.89
CA ILE A 81 -2.68 -11.71 -7.59
C ILE A 81 -4.10 -12.27 -7.78
N ASN A 82 -4.33 -13.13 -8.78
CA ASN A 82 -5.62 -13.81 -8.94
C ASN A 82 -5.88 -14.80 -7.79
N ASP A 83 -4.87 -15.50 -7.30
CA ASP A 83 -4.97 -16.40 -6.16
C ASP A 83 -5.28 -15.65 -4.87
N PHE A 84 -4.71 -14.46 -4.67
CA PHE A 84 -5.12 -13.55 -3.61
C PHE A 84 -6.62 -13.23 -3.67
N PHE A 85 -7.15 -12.85 -4.84
CA PHE A 85 -8.59 -12.60 -5.01
C PHE A 85 -9.45 -13.86 -4.82
N ASN A 86 -8.98 -15.02 -5.28
CA ASN A 86 -9.68 -16.29 -5.07
C ASN A 86 -9.72 -16.68 -3.58
N SER A 87 -8.74 -16.25 -2.79
CA SER A 87 -8.65 -16.52 -1.35
C SER A 87 -9.68 -15.76 -0.50
N PHE A 88 -10.44 -14.83 -1.08
CA PHE A 88 -11.64 -14.27 -0.45
C PHE A 88 -12.80 -15.26 -0.38
N ASP A 89 -12.77 -16.33 -1.19
CA ASP A 89 -13.78 -17.39 -1.19
C ASP A 89 -13.28 -18.59 -0.37
N PRO A 90 -13.84 -18.85 0.82
CA PRO A 90 -13.45 -19.98 1.66
C PRO A 90 -13.62 -21.35 0.99
N SER A 91 -14.50 -21.45 -0.01
CA SER A 91 -14.70 -22.71 -0.75
C SER A 91 -13.57 -23.02 -1.73
N LYS A 92 -12.80 -22.00 -2.13
CA LYS A 92 -11.66 -22.14 -3.04
C LYS A 92 -10.33 -22.32 -2.30
N THR A 93 -10.31 -22.13 -0.98
CA THR A 93 -9.13 -22.39 -0.15
C THR A 93 -9.10 -23.86 0.26
N SER A 94 -8.08 -24.59 -0.19
CA SER A 94 -7.86 -26.02 0.10
C SER A 94 -7.16 -26.30 1.44
N PHE A 95 -7.01 -25.29 2.31
CA PHE A 95 -6.29 -25.44 3.58
C PHE A 95 -7.17 -26.08 4.68
N PRO A 96 -6.59 -26.92 5.56
CA PRO A 96 -7.30 -27.48 6.71
C PRO A 96 -7.83 -26.38 7.65
N ARG A 97 -8.90 -26.68 8.41
CA ARG A 97 -9.51 -25.76 9.41
C ARG A 97 -8.55 -25.28 10.53
N GLN A 98 -7.32 -25.79 10.59
CA GLN A 98 -6.25 -25.40 11.52
C GLN A 98 -5.04 -24.76 10.81
N GLY A 99 -5.17 -24.43 9.52
CA GLY A 99 -4.14 -23.73 8.76
C GLY A 99 -4.02 -22.24 9.15
N PRO A 100 -2.99 -21.54 8.63
CA PRO A 100 -2.81 -20.12 8.87
C PRO A 100 -4.06 -19.32 8.47
N PRO A 101 -4.27 -18.13 9.05
CA PRO A 101 -5.40 -17.27 8.72
C PRO A 101 -5.48 -17.02 7.20
N THR A 102 -6.68 -17.03 6.64
CA THR A 102 -6.92 -16.82 5.20
C THR A 102 -7.25 -15.36 4.89
N VAL A 103 -7.13 -14.96 3.62
CA VAL A 103 -7.59 -13.64 3.14
C VAL A 103 -9.09 -13.45 3.42
N SER A 104 -9.91 -14.48 3.23
CA SER A 104 -11.32 -14.44 3.61
C SER A 104 -11.53 -14.18 5.10
N LYS A 105 -10.76 -14.85 5.97
CA LYS A 105 -10.84 -14.68 7.43
C LYS A 105 -10.38 -13.30 7.88
N TRP A 106 -9.33 -12.77 7.27
CA TRP A 106 -8.92 -11.37 7.46
C TRP A 106 -10.05 -10.43 7.07
N TRP A 107 -10.59 -10.55 5.84
CA TRP A 107 -11.58 -9.63 5.33
C TRP A 107 -12.87 -9.59 6.16
N GLU A 108 -13.16 -10.65 6.93
CA GLU A 108 -14.26 -10.66 7.89
C GLU A 108 -14.21 -9.52 8.92
N THR A 109 -13.03 -8.99 9.24
CA THR A 109 -12.88 -7.85 10.17
C THR A 109 -13.52 -6.58 9.61
N SER A 110 -13.71 -6.47 8.29
CA SER A 110 -14.44 -5.37 7.65
C SER A 110 -15.89 -5.24 8.14
N ARG A 111 -16.47 -6.30 8.72
CA ARG A 111 -17.81 -6.25 9.34
C ARG A 111 -17.91 -5.29 10.54
N ALA A 112 -16.79 -4.89 11.13
CA ALA A 112 -16.77 -3.86 12.17
C ALA A 112 -17.23 -2.49 11.64
N TYR A 113 -17.10 -2.25 10.33
CA TYR A 113 -17.41 -0.99 9.68
C TYR A 113 -18.85 -1.01 9.17
N LYS A 114 -19.64 -0.03 9.62
CA LYS A 114 -21.08 0.08 9.37
C LYS A 114 -21.45 1.45 8.82
N ASP A 115 -22.36 1.48 7.87
CA ASP A 115 -22.96 2.72 7.43
C ASP A 115 -24.00 3.27 8.44
N SER A 116 -24.61 4.41 8.11
CA SER A 116 -25.62 5.06 8.95
C SER A 116 -26.91 4.23 9.13
N ALA A 117 -27.16 3.26 8.25
CA ALA A 117 -28.27 2.32 8.35
C ALA A 117 -27.88 1.05 9.14
N GLY A 118 -26.65 0.97 9.66
CA GLY A 118 -26.13 -0.18 10.38
C GLY A 118 -25.72 -1.35 9.49
N LYS A 119 -25.69 -1.18 8.17
CA LYS A 119 -25.28 -2.22 7.22
C LYS A 119 -23.77 -2.32 7.19
N THR A 120 -23.25 -3.54 7.24
CA THR A 120 -21.81 -3.84 7.28
C THR A 120 -21.23 -3.97 5.88
N VAL A 121 -19.91 -3.75 5.76
CA VAL A 121 -19.16 -4.10 4.55
C VAL A 121 -19.38 -5.59 4.19
N PRO A 122 -19.61 -5.92 2.90
CA PRO A 122 -19.77 -7.30 2.46
C PRO A 122 -18.50 -8.12 2.66
N THR A 123 -18.66 -9.34 3.16
CA THR A 123 -17.54 -10.27 3.37
C THR A 123 -17.14 -11.01 2.10
N SER A 124 -17.96 -10.92 1.06
CA SER A 124 -17.69 -11.50 -0.25
C SER A 124 -17.08 -10.45 -1.16
N VAL A 125 -15.89 -10.72 -1.65
CA VAL A 125 -15.22 -9.96 -2.71
C VAL A 125 -14.91 -10.93 -3.84
N ARG A 126 -15.11 -10.50 -5.09
CA ARG A 126 -14.75 -11.30 -6.26
C ARG A 126 -14.27 -10.43 -7.40
N VAL A 127 -13.39 -10.98 -8.23
CA VAL A 127 -13.08 -10.37 -9.53
C VAL A 127 -14.20 -10.69 -10.51
N ALA A 128 -14.97 -9.68 -10.90
CA ALA A 128 -16.13 -9.82 -11.77
C ALA A 128 -15.74 -9.78 -13.26
N LYS A 129 -14.72 -8.99 -13.62
CA LYS A 129 -14.15 -8.94 -14.98
C LYS A 129 -12.70 -8.48 -14.91
N GLN A 130 -11.89 -8.96 -15.85
CA GLN A 130 -10.51 -8.52 -16.02
C GLN A 130 -10.30 -8.00 -17.44
N ILE A 131 -9.49 -6.96 -17.59
CA ILE A 131 -9.02 -6.47 -18.90
C ILE A 131 -7.52 -6.20 -18.85
N SER A 132 -6.85 -6.29 -19.99
CA SER A 132 -5.45 -5.88 -20.14
C SER A 132 -5.36 -4.67 -21.05
N ASP A 133 -4.38 -3.82 -20.77
CA ASP A 133 -4.08 -2.64 -21.58
C ASP A 133 -2.55 -2.50 -21.71
N ILE A 134 -2.05 -2.53 -22.94
CA ILE A 134 -0.62 -2.49 -23.23
C ILE A 134 -0.20 -1.03 -23.40
N TYR A 135 -0.12 -0.31 -22.28
CA TYR A 135 0.40 1.05 -22.19
C TYR A 135 -0.33 2.10 -23.07
N SER A 136 -1.66 2.04 -23.20
CA SER A 136 -2.40 2.95 -24.09
C SER A 136 -2.31 4.44 -23.74
N LEU A 137 -1.98 4.79 -22.49
CA LEU A 137 -1.73 6.15 -22.02
C LEU A 137 -0.22 6.47 -21.92
N GLY A 138 0.65 5.56 -22.35
CA GLY A 138 2.10 5.60 -22.14
C GLY A 138 2.55 5.07 -20.78
N LYS A 139 3.83 5.23 -20.46
CA LYS A 139 4.45 4.75 -19.21
C LYS A 139 4.54 5.81 -18.11
N ASN A 140 4.18 7.06 -18.40
CA ASN A 140 4.14 8.16 -17.43
C ASN A 140 2.71 8.67 -17.38
N ILE A 141 1.98 8.35 -16.31
CA ILE A 141 0.55 8.63 -16.23
C ILE A 141 0.21 9.39 -14.95
N LYS A 142 -0.80 10.26 -15.04
CA LYS A 142 -1.35 11.00 -13.90
C LYS A 142 -2.52 10.24 -13.28
N ARG A 143 -2.83 10.52 -12.01
CA ARG A 143 -3.98 9.91 -11.33
C ARG A 143 -5.29 10.20 -12.05
N ALA A 144 -5.46 11.44 -12.52
CA ALA A 144 -6.63 11.82 -13.32
C ALA A 144 -6.77 11.02 -14.63
N GLN A 145 -5.66 10.65 -15.27
CA GLN A 145 -5.69 9.85 -16.49
C GLN A 145 -6.15 8.41 -16.21
N ILE A 146 -5.82 7.84 -15.04
CA ILE A 146 -6.34 6.54 -14.60
C ILE A 146 -7.87 6.61 -14.45
N SER A 147 -8.38 7.67 -13.82
CA SER A 147 -9.82 7.88 -13.69
C SER A 147 -10.50 7.99 -15.06
N SER A 148 -10.00 8.86 -15.94
CA SER A 148 -10.52 9.02 -17.31
C SER A 148 -10.44 7.72 -18.13
N PHE A 149 -9.40 6.93 -17.93
CA PHE A 149 -9.28 5.62 -18.56
C PHE A 149 -10.40 4.68 -18.14
N VAL A 150 -10.68 4.57 -16.83
CA VAL A 150 -11.78 3.75 -16.31
C VAL A 150 -13.13 4.22 -16.88
N VAL A 151 -13.40 5.53 -16.85
CA VAL A 151 -14.60 6.12 -17.47
C VAL A 151 -14.72 5.69 -18.92
N ASN A 152 -13.65 5.81 -19.70
CA ASN A 152 -13.67 5.45 -21.11
C ASN A 152 -13.96 3.96 -21.34
N LYS A 153 -13.44 3.07 -20.49
CA LYS A 153 -13.75 1.62 -20.59
C LYS A 153 -15.20 1.33 -20.21
N ILE A 154 -15.80 2.09 -19.28
CA ILE A 154 -17.23 1.97 -18.93
C ILE A 154 -18.10 2.46 -20.08
N GLU A 155 -17.83 3.65 -20.63
CA GLU A 155 -18.57 4.25 -21.75
C GLU A 155 -18.54 3.37 -23.01
N LYS A 156 -17.39 2.77 -23.30
CA LYS A 156 -17.21 1.81 -24.40
C LYS A 156 -17.79 0.42 -24.10
N LYS A 157 -18.44 0.22 -22.95
CA LYS A 157 -19.01 -1.05 -22.50
C LYS A 157 -17.98 -2.19 -22.39
N VAL A 158 -16.69 -1.85 -22.31
CA VAL A 158 -15.60 -2.79 -22.07
C VAL A 158 -15.65 -3.26 -20.61
N LEU A 159 -15.92 -2.34 -19.68
CA LEU A 159 -16.29 -2.64 -18.31
C LEU A 159 -17.77 -2.25 -18.10
N PRO A 160 -18.55 -2.99 -17.29
CA PRO A 160 -19.91 -2.58 -16.97
C PRO A 160 -19.91 -1.36 -16.05
N LEU A 161 -21.03 -0.65 -15.98
CA LEU A 161 -21.30 0.32 -14.93
C LEU A 161 -21.78 -0.41 -13.67
N ASP A 162 -21.06 -0.26 -12.55
CA ASP A 162 -21.39 -0.86 -11.27
C ASP A 162 -21.06 0.12 -10.13
N SER A 163 -22.09 0.73 -9.54
CA SER A 163 -21.94 1.66 -8.41
C SER A 163 -21.56 1.00 -7.09
N ASN A 164 -21.57 -0.34 -7.03
CA ASN A 164 -21.08 -1.12 -5.89
C ASN A 164 -19.75 -1.81 -6.17
N GLY A 165 -19.17 -1.55 -7.35
CA GLY A 165 -17.93 -2.13 -7.80
C GLY A 165 -16.73 -1.22 -7.55
N ILE A 166 -15.56 -1.86 -7.51
CA ILE A 166 -14.26 -1.19 -7.46
C ILE A 166 -13.54 -1.46 -8.78
N TYR A 167 -13.18 -0.39 -9.48
CA TYR A 167 -12.40 -0.46 -10.71
C TYR A 167 -10.93 -0.32 -10.35
N LEU A 168 -10.26 -1.46 -10.15
CA LEU A 168 -8.89 -1.53 -9.68
C LEU A 168 -7.91 -1.60 -10.84
N VAL A 169 -7.09 -0.56 -10.99
CA VAL A 169 -6.02 -0.47 -11.98
C VAL A 169 -4.69 -0.84 -11.35
N LEU A 170 -4.11 -1.94 -11.80
CA LEU A 170 -2.75 -2.34 -11.43
C LEU A 170 -1.79 -1.87 -12.52
N THR A 171 -0.74 -1.14 -12.15
CA THR A 171 0.28 -0.69 -13.09
C THR A 171 1.58 -1.48 -12.94
N ALA A 172 2.12 -1.95 -14.06
CA ALA A 172 3.37 -2.70 -14.10
C ALA A 172 4.58 -1.89 -13.58
N LYS A 173 5.66 -2.58 -13.20
CA LYS A 173 6.89 -2.00 -12.61
C LYS A 173 7.56 -0.90 -13.41
N ASP A 174 7.32 -0.85 -14.72
CA ASP A 174 7.90 0.13 -15.63
C ASP A 174 6.95 1.31 -15.94
N VAL A 175 5.87 1.45 -15.18
CA VAL A 175 4.92 2.58 -15.26
C VAL A 175 5.13 3.51 -14.08
N ILE A 176 5.38 4.78 -14.37
CA ILE A 176 5.46 5.87 -13.41
C ILE A 176 4.08 6.51 -13.30
N VAL A 177 3.56 6.54 -12.07
CA VAL A 177 2.28 7.20 -11.76
C VAL A 177 2.54 8.40 -10.87
N GLU A 178 1.89 9.53 -11.18
CA GLU A 178 1.94 10.73 -10.35
C GLU A 178 1.67 10.40 -8.86
N ARG A 179 2.59 10.84 -7.99
CA ARG A 179 2.58 10.63 -6.53
C ARG A 179 2.71 9.18 -6.04
N PHE A 180 2.88 8.20 -6.93
CA PHE A 180 3.30 6.86 -6.50
C PHE A 180 4.66 6.94 -5.82
N CYS A 181 4.86 6.18 -4.74
CA CYS A 181 6.06 6.21 -3.90
C CYS A 181 6.31 7.53 -3.13
N MET A 182 5.37 8.48 -3.15
CA MET A 182 5.44 9.72 -2.38
C MET A 182 4.59 9.62 -1.10
N GLY A 183 4.85 8.61 -0.27
CA GLY A 183 4.10 8.34 0.97
C GLY A 183 2.85 7.48 0.79
N SER A 184 2.53 7.06 -0.45
CA SER A 184 1.50 6.06 -0.73
C SER A 184 1.92 5.15 -1.88
N CYS A 185 1.35 3.95 -1.88
CA CYS A 185 1.61 2.87 -2.82
C CYS A 185 0.43 2.65 -3.80
N GLY A 186 -0.55 3.53 -3.73
CA GLY A 186 -1.77 3.48 -4.53
C GLY A 186 -2.74 4.57 -4.11
N PHE A 187 -3.96 4.48 -4.59
CA PHE A 187 -5.05 5.33 -4.13
C PHE A 187 -6.40 4.70 -4.43
N HIS A 188 -7.44 5.16 -3.74
CA HIS A 188 -8.81 5.09 -4.21
C HIS A 188 -9.42 6.48 -4.29
N ASP A 189 -10.35 6.63 -5.22
CA ASP A 189 -11.10 7.85 -5.47
C ASP A 189 -12.47 7.47 -6.04
N SER A 190 -13.29 8.48 -6.29
CA SER A 190 -14.64 8.29 -6.77
C SER A 190 -14.95 9.16 -7.97
N ILE A 191 -15.63 8.57 -8.94
CA ILE A 191 -15.97 9.23 -10.20
C ILE A 191 -17.48 9.37 -10.28
N VAL A 192 -17.95 10.60 -10.48
CA VAL A 192 -19.36 10.89 -10.77
C VAL A 192 -19.56 10.75 -12.27
N LEU A 193 -20.33 9.74 -12.69
CA LEU A 193 -20.65 9.46 -14.09
C LEU A 193 -21.99 10.09 -14.52
N SER A 194 -22.90 10.27 -13.58
CA SER A 194 -24.17 10.95 -13.77
C SER A 194 -24.68 11.52 -12.44
N THR A 195 -25.85 12.16 -12.44
CA THR A 195 -26.50 12.64 -11.21
C THR A 195 -26.82 11.52 -10.22
N THR A 196 -26.95 10.27 -10.68
CA THR A 196 -27.32 9.11 -9.85
C THR A 196 -26.27 8.01 -9.84
N SER A 197 -25.22 8.11 -10.65
CA SER A 197 -24.20 7.07 -10.80
C SER A 197 -22.84 7.59 -10.37
N LYS A 198 -22.33 7.00 -9.29
CA LYS A 198 -20.96 7.17 -8.81
C LYS A 198 -20.28 5.80 -8.80
N VAL A 199 -18.99 5.76 -9.09
CA VAL A 199 -18.18 4.54 -9.08
C VAL A 199 -16.88 4.77 -8.31
N VAL A 200 -16.29 3.70 -7.79
CA VAL A 200 -15.01 3.75 -7.08
C VAL A 200 -13.89 3.34 -8.02
N VAL A 201 -12.91 4.21 -8.22
CA VAL A 201 -11.68 3.89 -8.94
C VAL A 201 -10.55 3.68 -7.94
N ALA A 202 -9.76 2.65 -8.15
CA ALA A 202 -8.61 2.33 -7.33
C ALA A 202 -7.38 2.11 -8.21
N HIS A 203 -6.22 2.37 -7.65
CA HIS A 203 -4.93 2.16 -8.28
C HIS A 203 -3.95 1.57 -7.27
N VAL A 204 -3.13 0.62 -7.74
CA VAL A 204 -1.94 0.14 -7.02
C VAL A 204 -0.80 0.02 -8.03
N GLY A 205 0.37 0.54 -7.68
CA GLY A 205 1.56 0.45 -8.51
C GLY A 205 2.52 -0.64 -8.02
N ASP A 206 3.21 -1.30 -8.95
CA ASP A 206 4.28 -2.23 -8.61
C ASP A 206 5.49 -1.49 -8.01
N PRO A 207 5.88 -1.80 -6.78
CA PRO A 207 6.91 -1.05 -6.06
C PRO A 207 8.34 -1.51 -6.35
N SER A 208 8.54 -2.63 -7.06
CA SER A 208 9.82 -3.33 -7.16
C SER A 208 10.99 -2.46 -7.65
N VAL A 209 10.71 -1.48 -8.50
CA VAL A 209 11.72 -0.58 -9.08
C VAL A 209 11.77 0.79 -8.41
N GLN A 210 10.62 1.34 -8.03
CA GLN A 210 10.52 2.75 -7.61
C GLN A 210 10.69 2.95 -6.10
N CYS A 211 10.12 2.07 -5.27
CA CYS A 211 10.16 2.23 -3.81
C CYS A 211 9.89 0.92 -3.05
N PRO A 212 10.69 -0.15 -3.27
CA PRO A 212 10.44 -1.43 -2.63
C PRO A 212 10.42 -1.30 -1.10
N GLY A 213 11.34 -0.52 -0.51
CA GLY A 213 11.39 -0.31 0.94
C GLY A 213 10.18 0.41 1.57
N LEU A 214 9.39 1.13 0.78
CA LEU A 214 8.15 1.78 1.26
C LEU A 214 6.94 0.87 1.07
N CYS A 215 6.82 0.32 -0.13
CA CYS A 215 5.58 -0.29 -0.61
C CYS A 215 5.63 -1.82 -0.68
N ALA A 216 6.75 -2.43 -0.34
CA ALA A 216 6.87 -3.88 -0.17
C ALA A 216 7.43 -4.25 1.20
N TRP A 217 7.31 -3.36 2.21
CA TRP A 217 7.63 -3.72 3.59
C TRP A 217 6.68 -4.84 4.06
N PRO A 218 7.17 -5.89 4.76
CA PRO A 218 8.52 -6.09 5.29
C PRO A 218 9.49 -6.87 4.39
N TYR A 219 9.14 -7.10 3.12
CA TYR A 219 9.94 -7.85 2.14
C TYR A 219 11.07 -7.04 1.48
N ALA A 220 11.18 -5.76 1.81
CA ALA A 220 12.27 -4.90 1.39
C ALA A 220 12.71 -3.99 2.54
N VAL A 221 14.00 -3.69 2.59
CA VAL A 221 14.58 -2.84 3.63
C VAL A 221 14.02 -1.41 3.46
N PRO A 222 13.41 -0.82 4.50
CA PRO A 222 12.91 0.54 4.43
C PRO A 222 14.06 1.54 4.29
N ALA A 223 13.85 2.61 3.53
CA ALA A 223 14.85 3.66 3.32
C ALA A 223 15.12 4.51 4.58
N TYR A 224 14.17 4.51 5.53
CA TYR A 224 14.22 5.26 6.78
C TYR A 224 13.79 4.37 7.95
N GLY A 225 14.31 4.66 9.15
CA GLY A 225 14.07 3.87 10.36
C GLY A 225 15.22 2.88 10.67
N PRO A 226 15.17 2.17 11.80
CA PRO A 226 16.20 1.19 12.14
C PRO A 226 16.21 0.05 11.10
N PRO A 227 17.35 -0.22 10.43
CA PRO A 227 17.41 -1.23 9.39
C PRO A 227 17.30 -2.62 10.03
N GLY A 228 16.13 -3.25 9.88
CA GLY A 228 15.96 -4.69 10.07
C GLY A 228 16.30 -5.45 8.79
N GLN A 229 16.61 -6.74 8.90
CA GLN A 229 16.70 -7.62 7.74
C GLN A 229 15.32 -7.77 7.11
N ALA A 230 15.23 -7.59 5.79
CA ALA A 230 14.00 -7.85 5.04
C ALA A 230 13.60 -9.32 5.14
N LEU A 231 12.30 -9.58 5.22
CA LEU A 231 11.76 -10.92 5.12
C LEU A 231 11.86 -11.44 3.69
N VAL A 232 11.82 -12.76 3.52
CA VAL A 232 11.82 -13.38 2.19
C VAL A 232 10.44 -13.21 1.56
N ALA A 233 10.40 -12.62 0.37
CA ALA A 233 9.18 -12.46 -0.42
C ALA A 233 8.87 -13.77 -1.15
N PRO A 234 7.81 -14.54 -0.76
CA PRO A 234 7.50 -15.82 -1.40
C PRO A 234 7.19 -15.70 -2.90
N ASN A 235 6.60 -14.58 -3.35
CA ASN A 235 6.23 -14.36 -4.76
C ASN A 235 7.09 -13.28 -5.42
N GLY A 236 8.13 -12.81 -4.73
CA GLY A 236 8.96 -11.69 -5.16
C GLY A 236 8.45 -10.34 -4.65
N VAL A 237 9.40 -9.45 -4.34
CA VAL A 237 9.16 -8.16 -3.66
C VAL A 237 8.08 -7.31 -4.33
N GLY A 238 8.06 -7.25 -5.67
CA GLY A 238 7.07 -6.47 -6.42
C GLY A 238 5.65 -7.02 -6.24
N THR A 239 5.48 -8.32 -6.44
CA THR A 239 4.18 -8.98 -6.40
C THR A 239 3.61 -9.07 -5.00
N ASP A 240 4.43 -9.40 -3.99
CA ASP A 240 3.97 -9.37 -2.60
C ASP A 240 3.65 -7.94 -2.14
N GLY A 241 4.43 -6.95 -2.59
CA GLY A 241 4.10 -5.53 -2.41
C GLY A 241 2.78 -5.14 -3.07
N LEU A 242 2.51 -5.58 -4.30
CA LEU A 242 1.22 -5.38 -4.96
C LEU A 242 0.09 -5.98 -4.11
N VAL A 243 0.21 -7.21 -3.61
CA VAL A 243 -0.84 -7.86 -2.81
C VAL A 243 -1.13 -7.07 -1.53
N ILE A 244 -0.11 -6.65 -0.78
CA ILE A 244 -0.28 -5.85 0.44
C ILE A 244 -1.03 -4.55 0.15
N ASN A 245 -0.65 -3.86 -0.93
CA ASN A 245 -1.27 -2.59 -1.28
C ASN A 245 -2.66 -2.77 -1.91
N ILE A 246 -2.93 -3.88 -2.60
CA ILE A 246 -4.28 -4.23 -3.05
C ILE A 246 -5.18 -4.42 -1.84
N ALA A 247 -4.76 -5.20 -0.84
CA ALA A 247 -5.51 -5.41 0.40
C ALA A 247 -5.84 -4.08 1.09
N THR A 248 -4.84 -3.21 1.22
CA THR A 248 -4.95 -1.86 1.77
C THR A 248 -5.99 -1.03 1.00
N ILE A 249 -5.76 -0.82 -0.29
CA ILE A 249 -6.60 0.07 -1.11
C ILE A 249 -8.02 -0.49 -1.26
N LEU A 250 -8.19 -1.82 -1.29
CA LEU A 250 -9.50 -2.47 -1.32
C LEU A 250 -10.28 -2.21 -0.02
N ALA A 251 -9.62 -2.31 1.13
CA ALA A 251 -10.22 -2.00 2.42
C ALA A 251 -10.69 -0.53 2.48
N GLY A 252 -9.82 0.42 2.14
CA GLY A 252 -10.16 1.84 2.06
C GLY A 252 -11.30 2.15 1.09
N SER A 253 -11.28 1.49 -0.08
CA SER A 253 -12.35 1.61 -1.07
C SER A 253 -13.70 1.12 -0.54
N ALA A 254 -13.72 0.10 0.33
CA ALA A 254 -14.95 -0.45 0.87
C ALA A 254 -15.51 0.36 2.05
N THR A 255 -14.62 0.86 2.93
CA THR A 255 -14.99 1.58 4.16
C THR A 255 -15.08 3.10 3.97
N ASN A 256 -14.47 3.65 2.92
CA ASN A 256 -14.46 5.08 2.62
C ASN A 256 -14.54 5.39 1.11
N PRO A 257 -15.42 4.75 0.32
CA PRO A 257 -15.45 4.85 -1.14
C PRO A 257 -15.57 6.28 -1.68
N PHE A 258 -16.11 7.20 -0.88
CA PHE A 258 -16.48 8.55 -1.28
C PHE A 258 -15.85 9.64 -0.40
N LYS A 259 -14.80 9.28 0.35
CA LYS A 259 -14.00 10.21 1.19
C LYS A 259 -14.78 10.89 2.32
N ASN A 260 -15.86 10.25 2.77
CA ASN A 260 -16.66 10.68 3.92
C ASN A 260 -17.18 9.51 4.79
N GLY A 261 -16.67 8.29 4.59
CA GLY A 261 -16.97 7.09 5.39
C GLY A 261 -16.09 7.03 6.64
N TYR A 262 -15.14 6.09 6.67
CA TYR A 262 -14.23 5.90 7.81
C TYR A 262 -12.82 6.44 7.56
N TYR A 263 -12.35 7.37 8.39
CA TYR A 263 -10.97 7.88 8.34
C TYR A 263 -10.56 8.60 9.64
N GLN A 264 -9.27 8.85 9.81
CA GLN A 264 -8.70 9.71 10.84
C GLN A 264 -8.08 10.98 10.25
N GLY A 265 -7.94 12.02 11.08
CA GLY A 265 -7.31 13.29 10.68
C GLY A 265 -8.24 14.18 9.87
N ASP A 266 -7.63 15.12 9.14
CA ASP A 266 -8.33 16.06 8.26
C ASP A 266 -8.85 15.33 7.00
N ALA A 267 -10.06 15.65 6.55
CA ALA A 267 -10.64 15.08 5.33
C ALA A 267 -9.80 15.34 4.06
N LEU A 268 -8.96 16.37 4.06
CA LEU A 268 -8.03 16.71 2.97
C LEU A 268 -6.71 15.94 3.04
N ALA A 269 -6.39 15.33 4.18
CA ALA A 269 -5.22 14.49 4.39
C ALA A 269 -5.55 13.30 5.33
N PRO A 270 -6.52 12.46 4.95
CA PRO A 270 -7.03 11.44 5.84
C PRO A 270 -6.00 10.32 6.01
N LEU A 271 -5.85 9.84 7.24
CA LEU A 271 -5.21 8.57 7.54
C LEU A 271 -6.29 7.50 7.49
N GLU A 272 -6.21 6.66 6.47
CA GLU A 272 -7.11 5.56 6.23
C GLU A 272 -6.32 4.24 6.39
N GLU A 273 -7.03 3.12 6.50
CA GLU A 273 -6.49 1.75 6.34
C GLU A 273 -5.47 1.21 7.35
N GLN A 274 -4.83 2.03 8.20
CA GLN A 274 -3.74 1.61 9.08
C GLN A 274 -4.08 0.44 10.01
N GLU A 275 -5.31 0.37 10.52
CA GLU A 275 -5.74 -0.71 11.43
C GLU A 275 -5.99 -2.04 10.69
N LEU A 276 -6.61 -2.01 9.51
CA LEU A 276 -6.89 -3.22 8.70
C LEU A 276 -5.62 -3.83 8.09
N ILE A 277 -4.60 -3.01 7.84
CA ILE A 277 -3.31 -3.44 7.28
C ILE A 277 -2.50 -4.24 8.31
N LEU A 278 -2.50 -3.85 9.58
CA LEU A 278 -1.71 -4.55 10.60
C LEU A 278 -2.23 -5.97 10.80
N ASP A 279 -3.55 -6.12 10.83
CA ASP A 279 -4.20 -7.43 10.86
C ASP A 279 -3.91 -8.21 9.56
N PHE A 280 -3.93 -7.56 8.39
CA PHE A 280 -3.58 -8.20 7.13
C PHE A 280 -2.13 -8.68 7.12
N LEU A 281 -1.17 -7.85 7.52
CA LEU A 281 0.25 -8.16 7.51
C LEU A 281 0.56 -9.31 8.47
N GLY A 282 -0.05 -9.36 9.65
CA GLY A 282 0.07 -10.51 10.55
C GLY A 282 -0.40 -11.82 9.90
N ILE A 283 -1.47 -11.74 9.09
CA ILE A 283 -2.05 -12.89 8.38
C ILE A 283 -1.20 -13.29 7.17
N TRP A 284 -0.82 -12.33 6.32
CA TRP A 284 -0.02 -12.53 5.12
C TRP A 284 1.37 -13.11 5.44
N LEU A 285 1.99 -12.62 6.53
CA LEU A 285 3.27 -13.16 7.02
C LEU A 285 3.17 -14.58 7.58
N SER A 286 1.96 -15.07 7.92
CA SER A 286 1.73 -16.42 8.42
C SER A 286 1.46 -17.45 7.31
N ILE A 287 1.23 -16.99 6.07
CA ILE A 287 0.93 -17.83 4.90
C ILE A 287 2.20 -18.13 4.07
N GLY A 288 3.28 -17.35 4.27
CA GLY A 288 4.57 -17.48 3.56
C GLY A 288 5.52 -18.50 4.16
#